data_AF-A0AA38H418-F1
#
_entry.id   AF-A0AA38H418-F1
#
_cell.length_a   1.000
_cell.length_b   1.000
_cell.length_c   1.000
_cell.angle_alpha   90.00
_cell.angle_beta   90.00
_cell.angle_gamma   90.00
#
_symmetry.space_group_name_H-M   'P 1'
#
loop_
_entity.id
_entity.type
_entity.pdbx_description
1 polymer ?
#
loop_
_entity_poly.entity_id
_entity_poly.type
_entity_poly.pdbx_seq_one_letter_code
_entity_poly.pdbx_strand_id
1 'polypeptide(L)'
;MGDINSFPVDPNSPIFVAKAILATTIAGGTAGATLGVIRSANPFAFSINMGVNGGIMGLTFFGLREYLISPLLLSASPTLSHARRFHQLSEKQLGKLPSSPSPEAASISEMRTERFLDSGISGSLAGGVLSGATRGIRTVIPAAITTGLIALAGQAVVNQVRVGRLKLLARRVGDMDGTAPQGQGEMVSTIDALDNPTAPTTAASLPGRIMKGLSHALPIRQLSDEEYLATLEKKKRDVAKRLGEIEVEELRLYEASQTGMAGTK
;
A
#
# COMPACT_ATOMS: atom_id res chain seq x y z
N MET A 1 -0.87 -38.53 7.76
CA MET A 1 -2.12 -37.83 7.40
C MET A 1 -1.80 -36.35 7.42
N GLY A 2 -1.47 -35.77 6.27
CA GLY A 2 -1.19 -34.35 6.14
C GLY A 2 -2.51 -33.61 5.96
N ASP A 3 -2.73 -32.53 6.72
CA ASP A 3 -3.93 -31.71 6.64
C ASP A 3 -4.03 -31.03 5.27
N ILE A 4 -4.87 -31.56 4.38
CA ILE A 4 -5.02 -31.10 2.98
C ILE A 4 -5.91 -29.84 2.87
N ASN A 5 -6.43 -29.28 3.96
CA ASN A 5 -7.53 -28.30 3.86
C ASN A 5 -7.32 -26.93 4.51
N SER A 6 -6.13 -26.59 5.02
CA SER A 6 -5.88 -25.20 5.44
C SER A 6 -5.46 -24.36 4.23
N PHE A 7 -6.44 -23.73 3.57
CA PHE A 7 -6.15 -22.69 2.57
C PHE A 7 -5.23 -21.62 3.18
N PRO A 8 -4.08 -21.31 2.58
CA PRO A 8 -3.15 -20.32 3.11
C PRO A 8 -3.73 -18.92 2.91
N VAL A 9 -4.54 -18.47 3.88
CA VAL A 9 -5.06 -17.10 3.95
C VAL A 9 -4.11 -16.27 4.83
N ASP A 10 -3.67 -15.12 4.33
CA ASP A 10 -2.88 -14.18 5.13
C ASP A 10 -3.73 -13.67 6.30
N PRO A 11 -3.28 -13.80 7.57
CA PRO A 11 -4.05 -13.33 8.73
C PRO A 11 -4.30 -11.81 8.72
N ASN A 12 -3.55 -11.03 7.94
CA ASN A 12 -3.75 -9.58 7.81
C ASN A 12 -4.75 -9.18 6.70
N SER A 13 -5.19 -10.13 5.87
CA SER A 13 -6.14 -9.91 4.77
C SER A 13 -7.41 -9.14 5.20
N PRO A 14 -8.09 -9.50 6.31
CA PRO A 14 -9.34 -8.84 6.69
C PRO A 14 -9.16 -7.35 6.97
N ILE A 15 -8.05 -6.98 7.62
CA ILE A 15 -7.73 -5.58 7.95
C ILE A 15 -7.43 -4.80 6.67
N PHE A 16 -6.71 -5.40 5.73
CA PHE A 16 -6.44 -4.78 4.44
C PHE A 16 -7.73 -4.52 3.66
N VAL A 17 -8.60 -5.53 3.56
CA VAL A 17 -9.89 -5.43 2.86
C VAL A 17 -10.75 -4.34 3.51
N ALA A 18 -10.85 -4.30 4.83
CA ALA A 18 -11.60 -3.27 5.54
C ALA A 18 -11.09 -1.85 5.24
N LYS A 19 -9.77 -1.64 5.26
CA LYS A 19 -9.15 -0.35 4.92
C LYS A 19 -9.45 0.05 3.47
N ALA A 20 -9.40 -0.90 2.55
CA ALA A 20 -9.65 -0.65 1.14
C ALA A 20 -11.13 -0.32 0.84
N ILE A 21 -12.06 -0.99 1.52
CA ILE A 21 -13.50 -0.68 1.47
C ILE A 21 -13.77 0.72 2.01
N LEU A 22 -13.16 1.07 3.15
CA LEU A 22 -13.32 2.40 3.74
C LEU A 22 -12.76 3.49 2.82
N ALA A 23 -11.59 3.25 2.22
CA ALA A 23 -11.00 4.18 1.25
C ALA A 23 -11.89 4.37 0.00
N THR A 24 -12.45 3.29 -0.56
CA THR A 24 -13.34 3.37 -1.72
C THR A 24 -14.68 4.03 -1.40
N THR A 25 -15.22 3.79 -0.20
CA THR A 25 -16.43 4.47 0.30
C THR A 25 -16.21 5.98 0.40
N ILE A 26 -15.09 6.40 1.00
CA ILE A 26 -14.74 7.82 1.12
C ILE A 26 -14.54 8.45 -0.27
N ALA A 27 -13.82 7.77 -1.16
CA ALA A 27 -13.60 8.23 -2.53
C ALA A 27 -14.91 8.36 -3.33
N GLY A 28 -15.82 7.40 -3.17
CA GLY A 28 -17.16 7.45 -3.75
C GLY A 28 -17.97 8.62 -3.19
N GLY A 29 -17.93 8.83 -1.88
CA GLY A 29 -18.62 9.92 -1.21
C GLY A 29 -18.11 11.30 -1.64
N THR A 30 -16.80 11.50 -1.71
CA THR A 30 -16.21 12.75 -2.19
C THR A 30 -16.56 13.01 -3.65
N ALA A 31 -16.46 12.00 -4.52
CA ALA A 31 -16.90 12.13 -5.91
C ALA A 31 -18.40 12.48 -6.02
N GLY A 32 -19.25 11.85 -5.21
CA GLY A 32 -20.68 12.13 -5.15
C GLY A 32 -20.98 13.55 -4.70
N ALA A 33 -20.31 14.03 -3.64
CA ALA A 33 -20.43 15.41 -3.18
C ALA A 33 -20.06 16.40 -4.29
N THR A 34 -18.94 16.20 -4.97
CA THR A 34 -18.49 17.04 -6.08
C THR A 34 -19.51 17.04 -7.23
N LEU A 35 -20.03 15.88 -7.62
CA LEU A 35 -21.05 15.78 -8.67
C LEU A 35 -22.36 16.48 -8.27
N GLY A 36 -22.76 16.37 -7.01
CA GLY A 36 -23.95 17.02 -6.48
C GLY A 36 -23.85 18.54 -6.58
N VAL A 37 -22.68 19.11 -6.24
CA VAL A 37 -22.41 20.55 -6.42
C VAL A 37 -22.46 20.95 -7.89
N ILE A 38 -21.80 20.20 -8.78
CA ILE A 38 -21.77 20.52 -10.22
C ILE A 38 -23.16 20.47 -10.85
N ARG A 39 -24.03 19.55 -10.39
CA ARG A 39 -25.39 19.40 -10.91
C ARG A 39 -26.43 20.26 -10.18
N SER A 40 -26.02 21.13 -9.25
CA SER A 40 -26.93 21.93 -8.42
C SER A 40 -27.99 21.08 -7.69
N ALA A 41 -27.65 19.83 -7.36
CA ALA A 41 -28.49 18.92 -6.60
C ALA A 41 -28.00 18.86 -5.14
N ASN A 42 -28.74 18.17 -4.25
CA ASN A 42 -28.31 18.01 -2.85
C ASN A 42 -26.99 17.21 -2.78
N PRO A 43 -25.85 17.85 -2.43
CA PRO A 43 -24.53 17.19 -2.46
C PRO A 43 -24.39 16.11 -1.40
N PHE A 44 -25.14 16.23 -0.29
CA PHE A 44 -25.14 15.25 0.78
C PHE A 44 -25.80 13.94 0.33
N ALA A 45 -26.96 14.03 -0.33
CA ALA A 45 -27.66 12.86 -0.85
C ALA A 45 -26.83 12.13 -1.93
N PHE A 46 -26.19 12.87 -2.83
CA PHE A 46 -25.29 12.28 -3.84
C PHE A 46 -24.03 11.65 -3.21
N SER A 47 -23.44 12.29 -2.20
CA SER A 47 -22.30 11.77 -1.45
C SER A 47 -22.64 10.44 -0.78
N ILE A 48 -23.74 10.35 -0.04
CA ILE A 48 -24.14 9.11 0.64
C ILE A 48 -24.42 8.01 -0.40
N ASN A 49 -25.21 8.29 -1.44
CA ASN A 49 -25.56 7.29 -2.43
C ASN A 49 -24.33 6.76 -3.20
N MET A 50 -23.41 7.63 -3.63
CA MET A 50 -22.17 7.17 -4.26
C MET A 50 -21.21 6.52 -3.26
N GLY A 51 -21.16 6.97 -2.02
CA GLY A 51 -20.35 6.36 -0.96
C GLY A 51 -20.77 4.92 -0.69
N VAL A 52 -22.07 4.68 -0.48
CA VAL A 52 -22.62 3.33 -0.28
C VAL A 52 -22.37 2.44 -1.50
N ASN A 53 -22.66 2.94 -2.71
CA ASN A 53 -22.38 2.19 -3.94
C ASN A 53 -20.88 1.89 -4.11
N GLY A 54 -20.01 2.85 -3.77
CA GLY A 54 -18.56 2.68 -3.77
C GLY A 54 -18.09 1.66 -2.74
N GLY A 55 -18.71 1.63 -1.56
CA GLY A 55 -18.44 0.62 -0.53
C GLY A 55 -18.85 -0.79 -0.94
N ILE A 56 -20.04 -0.97 -1.54
CA ILE A 56 -20.49 -2.27 -2.08
C ILE A 56 -19.57 -2.74 -3.20
N MET A 57 -19.20 -1.83 -4.12
CA MET A 57 -18.25 -2.13 -5.18
C MET A 57 -16.88 -2.52 -4.61
N GLY A 58 -16.37 -1.76 -3.64
CA GLY A 58 -15.11 -2.04 -2.95
C GLY A 58 -15.13 -3.39 -2.24
N LEU A 59 -16.19 -3.69 -1.49
CA LEU A 59 -16.36 -4.97 -0.80
C LEU A 59 -16.34 -6.13 -1.81
N THR A 60 -17.08 -5.99 -2.91
CA THR A 60 -17.13 -7.02 -3.96
C THR A 60 -15.76 -7.20 -4.60
N PHE A 61 -15.09 -6.13 -4.99
CA PHE A 61 -13.79 -6.18 -5.65
C PHE A 61 -12.68 -6.73 -4.74
N PHE A 62 -12.50 -6.14 -3.56
CA PHE A 62 -11.45 -6.55 -2.62
C PHE A 62 -11.73 -7.91 -2.00
N GLY A 63 -13.01 -8.22 -1.70
CA GLY A 63 -13.41 -9.53 -1.21
C GLY A 63 -13.12 -10.62 -2.25
N LEU A 64 -13.54 -10.42 -3.49
CA LEU A 64 -13.28 -11.38 -4.57
C LEU A 64 -11.78 -11.54 -4.84
N ARG A 65 -11.03 -10.43 -4.87
CA ARG A 65 -9.59 -10.44 -5.09
C ARG A 65 -8.83 -11.22 -4.00
N GLU A 66 -9.16 -10.97 -2.74
CA GLU A 66 -8.38 -11.50 -1.61
C GLU A 66 -8.81 -12.92 -1.23
N TYR A 67 -10.11 -13.23 -1.27
CA TYR A 67 -10.62 -14.52 -0.77
C TYR A 67 -10.85 -15.57 -1.85
N LEU A 68 -11.00 -15.17 -3.11
CA LEU A 68 -11.21 -16.13 -4.22
C LEU A 68 -10.03 -16.15 -5.16
N ILE A 69 -9.59 -14.98 -5.65
CA ILE A 69 -8.60 -14.93 -6.72
C ILE A 69 -7.18 -15.16 -6.19
N SER A 70 -6.81 -14.55 -5.07
CA SER A 70 -5.47 -14.73 -4.48
C SER A 70 -5.16 -16.20 -4.14
N PRO A 71 -6.03 -16.96 -3.44
CA PRO A 71 -5.77 -18.38 -3.21
C PRO A 71 -5.80 -19.21 -4.49
N LEU A 72 -6.68 -18.87 -5.45
CA LEU A 72 -6.79 -19.63 -6.71
C LEU A 72 -5.57 -19.42 -7.63
N LEU A 73 -5.02 -18.20 -7.68
CA LEU A 73 -3.77 -17.90 -8.40
C LEU A 73 -2.55 -18.54 -7.72
N LEU A 74 -2.52 -18.58 -6.39
CA LEU A 74 -1.49 -19.31 -5.65
C LEU A 74 -1.55 -20.82 -5.94
N SER A 75 -2.75 -21.37 -6.08
CA SER A 75 -2.93 -22.78 -6.43
C SER A 75 -2.56 -23.11 -7.88
N ALA A 76 -2.75 -22.17 -8.82
CA ALA A 76 -2.55 -22.40 -10.24
C ALA A 76 -1.08 -22.25 -10.71
N SER A 77 -0.19 -21.69 -9.88
CA SER A 77 1.25 -21.47 -10.17
C SER A 77 1.64 -21.11 -11.62
N PRO A 78 1.00 -20.15 -12.33
CA PRO A 78 1.37 -19.89 -13.73
C PRO A 78 2.49 -18.84 -13.86
N THR A 79 2.90 -18.16 -12.78
CA THR A 79 3.79 -16.98 -12.88
C THR A 79 4.89 -17.00 -11.82
N LEU A 80 6.14 -16.89 -12.26
CA LEU A 80 7.38 -16.92 -11.44
C LEU A 80 7.35 -15.93 -10.25
N SER A 81 6.67 -14.80 -10.39
CA SER A 81 6.52 -13.78 -9.36
C SER A 81 5.59 -14.19 -8.19
N HIS A 82 4.62 -15.09 -8.42
CA HIS A 82 3.78 -15.65 -7.36
C HIS A 82 4.50 -16.74 -6.56
N ALA A 83 5.33 -17.55 -7.22
CA ALA A 83 6.15 -18.57 -6.56
C ALA A 83 7.10 -17.95 -5.51
N ARG A 84 7.74 -16.80 -5.83
CA ARG A 84 8.57 -16.05 -4.87
C ARG A 84 7.76 -15.57 -3.66
N ARG A 85 6.53 -15.12 -3.87
CA ARG A 85 5.68 -14.57 -2.80
C ARG A 85 5.12 -15.66 -1.88
N PHE A 86 4.83 -16.84 -2.43
CA PHE A 86 4.47 -18.02 -1.64
C PHE A 86 5.63 -18.46 -0.73
N HIS A 87 6.86 -18.48 -1.24
CA HIS A 87 8.05 -18.74 -0.42
C HIS A 87 8.20 -17.74 0.73
N GLN A 88 8.04 -16.44 0.46
CA GLN A 88 8.13 -15.40 1.50
C GLN A 88 7.03 -15.50 2.56
N LEU A 89 5.81 -15.89 2.19
CA LEU A 89 4.71 -16.08 3.14
C LEU A 89 4.91 -17.35 3.97
N SER A 90 5.37 -18.44 3.35
CA SER A 90 5.71 -19.70 4.03
C SER A 90 6.85 -19.50 5.05
N GLU A 91 7.89 -18.76 4.68
CA GLU A 91 9.01 -18.43 5.59
C GLU A 91 8.58 -17.55 6.78
N LYS A 92 7.68 -16.59 6.56
CA LYS A 92 7.09 -15.77 7.63
C LYS A 92 6.19 -16.57 8.55
N GLN A 93 5.41 -17.51 8.02
CA GLN A 93 4.58 -18.41 8.82
C GLN A 93 5.43 -19.38 9.64
N LEU A 94 6.62 -19.75 9.17
CA LEU A 94 7.59 -20.54 9.94
C LEU A 94 8.34 -19.74 11.01
N GLY A 95 8.08 -18.44 11.18
CA GLY A 95 8.75 -17.60 12.18
C GLY A 95 10.25 -17.39 11.91
N LYS A 96 10.74 -17.76 10.71
CA LYS A 96 12.11 -17.46 10.30
C LYS A 96 12.20 -15.99 9.93
N LEU A 97 13.07 -15.25 10.63
CA LEU A 97 13.50 -13.91 10.20
C LEU A 97 13.97 -14.01 8.73
N PRO A 98 13.67 -13.00 7.88
CA PRO A 98 14.08 -12.99 6.48
C PRO A 98 15.60 -13.08 6.41
N SER A 99 16.09 -14.30 6.23
CA SER A 99 17.50 -14.62 6.22
C SER A 99 17.96 -14.41 4.80
N SER A 100 18.71 -13.32 4.63
CA SER A 100 19.39 -12.91 3.41
C SER A 100 18.58 -12.04 2.43
N PRO A 101 19.16 -10.92 1.96
CA PRO A 101 18.65 -10.21 0.79
C PRO A 101 18.81 -11.15 -0.41
N SER A 102 17.69 -11.61 -0.97
CA SER A 102 17.75 -12.29 -2.26
C SER A 102 18.38 -11.33 -3.29
N PRO A 103 19.50 -11.70 -3.95
CA PRO A 103 20.28 -10.79 -4.79
C PRO A 103 19.61 -10.44 -6.12
N GLU A 104 18.44 -11.01 -6.43
CA GLU A 104 17.58 -10.47 -7.48
C GLU A 104 16.68 -9.38 -6.89
N ALA A 105 17.20 -8.16 -6.80
CA ALA A 105 16.37 -6.98 -6.76
C ALA A 105 15.39 -7.08 -7.93
N ALA A 106 14.11 -7.42 -7.63
CA ALA A 106 13.05 -7.53 -8.62
C ALA A 106 13.21 -6.38 -9.60
N SER A 107 13.50 -6.72 -10.87
CA SER A 107 13.85 -5.74 -11.88
C SER A 107 12.81 -4.63 -11.83
N ILE A 108 13.24 -3.36 -11.93
CA ILE A 108 12.33 -2.21 -11.87
C ILE A 108 11.20 -2.35 -12.91
N SER A 109 11.41 -3.12 -13.99
CA SER A 109 10.37 -3.47 -14.95
C SER A 109 9.35 -4.49 -14.40
N GLU A 110 9.80 -5.49 -13.64
CA GLU A 110 8.96 -6.52 -13.00
C GLU A 110 8.08 -5.92 -11.90
N MET A 111 8.60 -4.94 -11.14
CA MET A 111 7.78 -4.17 -10.19
C MET A 111 6.68 -3.35 -10.86
N ARG A 112 6.84 -2.95 -12.13
CA ARG A 112 5.81 -2.17 -12.84
C ARG A 112 4.64 -3.05 -13.24
N THR A 113 4.86 -4.30 -13.62
CA THR A 113 3.80 -5.21 -14.07
C THR A 113 3.23 -6.07 -12.93
N GLU A 114 3.84 -6.04 -11.74
CA GLU A 114 3.35 -6.75 -10.56
C GLU A 114 1.87 -6.41 -10.28
N ARG A 115 1.03 -7.47 -10.24
CA ARG A 115 -0.41 -7.44 -9.92
C ARG A 115 -1.35 -6.80 -10.95
N PHE A 116 -0.86 -6.47 -12.14
CA PHE A 116 -1.74 -5.96 -13.21
C PHE A 116 -2.82 -6.99 -13.56
N LEU A 117 -2.40 -8.23 -13.82
CA LEU A 117 -3.28 -9.29 -14.26
C LEU A 117 -4.32 -9.66 -13.18
N ASP A 118 -3.89 -9.79 -11.92
CA ASP A 118 -4.79 -10.03 -10.78
C ASP A 118 -5.84 -8.93 -10.64
N SER A 119 -5.43 -7.67 -10.81
CA SER A 119 -6.32 -6.52 -10.68
C SER A 119 -7.30 -6.46 -11.86
N GLY A 120 -6.86 -6.79 -13.07
CA GLY A 120 -7.71 -6.85 -14.26
C GLY A 120 -8.75 -7.97 -14.18
N ILE A 121 -8.35 -9.18 -13.78
CA ILE A 121 -9.27 -10.33 -13.63
C ILE A 121 -10.25 -10.07 -12.49
N SER A 122 -9.76 -9.64 -11.32
CA SER A 122 -10.64 -9.31 -10.19
C SER A 122 -11.60 -8.18 -10.51
N GLY A 123 -11.14 -7.16 -11.23
CA GLY A 123 -11.98 -6.06 -11.72
C GLY A 123 -13.09 -6.59 -12.60
N SER A 124 -12.70 -7.39 -13.60
CA SER A 124 -13.63 -7.95 -14.58
C SER A 124 -14.69 -8.85 -13.94
N LEU A 125 -14.28 -9.74 -13.04
CA LEU A 125 -15.21 -10.61 -12.34
C LEU A 125 -16.13 -9.82 -11.40
N ALA A 126 -15.59 -8.87 -10.64
CA ALA A 126 -16.38 -8.05 -9.73
C ALA A 126 -17.43 -7.22 -10.49
N GLY A 127 -17.05 -6.56 -11.59
CA GLY A 127 -18.01 -5.80 -12.40
C GLY A 127 -19.02 -6.67 -13.12
N GLY A 128 -18.60 -7.84 -13.60
CA GLY A 128 -19.50 -8.82 -14.21
C GLY A 128 -20.56 -9.32 -13.23
N VAL A 129 -20.14 -9.76 -12.03
CA VAL A 129 -21.05 -10.25 -10.98
C VAL A 129 -21.99 -9.14 -10.51
N LEU A 130 -21.45 -7.96 -10.19
CA LEU A 130 -22.25 -6.85 -9.68
C LEU A 130 -23.28 -6.35 -10.70
N SER A 131 -22.90 -6.25 -11.97
CA SER A 131 -23.82 -5.83 -13.04
C SER A 131 -24.85 -6.92 -13.35
N GLY A 132 -24.45 -8.20 -13.34
CA GLY A 132 -25.37 -9.33 -13.50
C GLY A 132 -26.45 -9.34 -12.42
N ALA A 133 -26.07 -9.13 -11.16
CA ALA A 133 -26.99 -9.11 -10.03
C ALA A 133 -27.96 -7.91 -10.04
N THR A 134 -27.51 -6.74 -10.48
CA THR A 134 -28.30 -5.49 -10.37
C THR A 134 -29.02 -5.08 -11.65
N ARG A 135 -28.49 -5.46 -12.82
CA ARG A 135 -28.96 -5.01 -14.16
C ARG A 135 -29.17 -6.16 -15.15
N GLY A 136 -28.98 -7.41 -14.70
CA GLY A 136 -29.21 -8.61 -15.49
C GLY A 136 -28.06 -9.02 -16.41
N ILE A 137 -28.15 -10.24 -16.95
CA ILE A 137 -27.04 -10.95 -17.61
C ILE A 137 -26.50 -10.25 -18.87
N ARG A 138 -27.34 -9.48 -19.58
CA ARG A 138 -26.92 -8.74 -20.79
C ARG A 138 -25.87 -7.67 -20.51
N THR A 139 -25.77 -7.21 -19.27
CA THR A 139 -24.83 -6.15 -18.87
C THR A 139 -23.53 -6.67 -18.29
N VAL A 140 -23.39 -7.99 -18.10
CA VAL A 140 -22.23 -8.62 -17.45
C VAL A 140 -20.95 -8.39 -18.23
N ILE A 141 -20.93 -8.68 -19.53
CA ILE A 141 -19.74 -8.57 -20.38
C ILE A 141 -19.22 -7.11 -20.46
N PRO A 142 -20.04 -6.11 -20.81
CA PRO A 142 -19.53 -4.73 -20.87
C PRO A 142 -19.10 -4.20 -19.49
N ALA A 143 -19.80 -4.58 -18.42
CA ALA A 143 -19.40 -4.20 -17.06
C ALA A 143 -18.07 -4.86 -16.64
N ALA A 144 -17.86 -6.13 -16.98
CA ALA A 144 -16.62 -6.84 -16.73
C ALA A 144 -15.43 -6.15 -17.44
N ILE A 145 -15.55 -5.88 -18.74
CA ILE A 145 -14.46 -5.24 -19.49
C ILE A 145 -14.13 -3.85 -18.93
N THR A 146 -15.16 -3.02 -18.70
CA THR A 146 -14.96 -1.64 -18.20
C THR A 146 -14.32 -1.61 -16.81
N THR A 147 -14.82 -2.43 -15.87
CA THR A 147 -14.25 -2.51 -14.52
C THR A 147 -12.87 -3.14 -14.48
N GLY A 148 -12.58 -4.12 -15.34
CA GLY A 148 -11.23 -4.67 -15.53
C GLY A 148 -10.24 -3.62 -16.00
N LEU A 149 -10.60 -2.80 -17.00
CA LEU A 149 -9.76 -1.70 -17.49
C LEU A 149 -9.55 -0.62 -16.42
N ILE A 150 -10.58 -0.26 -15.67
CA ILE A 150 -10.47 0.69 -14.55
C ILE A 150 -9.51 0.16 -13.48
N ALA A 151 -9.61 -1.14 -13.14
CA ALA A 151 -8.73 -1.76 -12.17
C ALA A 151 -7.26 -1.79 -12.65
N LEU A 152 -7.01 -2.07 -13.93
CA LEU A 152 -5.69 -1.99 -14.54
C LEU A 152 -5.12 -0.57 -14.48
N ALA A 153 -5.91 0.43 -14.85
CA ALA A 153 -5.51 1.84 -14.77
C ALA A 153 -5.18 2.26 -13.33
N GLY A 154 -6.02 1.86 -12.37
CA GLY A 154 -5.79 2.12 -10.94
C GLY A 154 -4.49 1.48 -10.44
N GLN A 155 -4.24 0.22 -10.80
CA GLN A 155 -3.00 -0.47 -10.43
C GLN A 155 -1.77 0.19 -11.07
N ALA A 156 -1.87 0.70 -12.29
CA ALA A 156 -0.81 1.47 -12.93
C ALA A 156 -0.46 2.74 -12.15
N VAL A 157 -1.48 3.50 -11.71
CA VAL A 157 -1.28 4.72 -10.90
C VAL A 157 -0.60 4.37 -9.58
N VAL A 158 -1.09 3.35 -8.87
CA VAL A 158 -0.50 2.92 -7.58
C VAL A 158 0.96 2.48 -7.76
N ASN A 159 1.26 1.72 -8.81
CA ASN A 159 2.63 1.27 -9.10
C ASN A 159 3.55 2.47 -9.41
N GLN A 160 3.08 3.46 -10.18
CA GLN A 160 3.84 4.69 -10.46
C GLN A 160 4.13 5.50 -9.19
N VAL A 161 3.12 5.66 -8.31
CA VAL A 161 3.30 6.36 -7.03
C VAL A 161 4.31 5.63 -6.15
N ARG A 162 4.27 4.29 -6.12
CA ARG A 162 5.23 3.47 -5.36
C ARG A 162 6.66 3.66 -5.88
N VAL A 163 6.86 3.62 -7.20
CA VAL A 163 8.17 3.88 -7.82
C VAL A 163 8.63 5.32 -7.52
N GLY A 164 7.73 6.30 -7.59
CA GLY A 164 8.04 7.69 -7.25
C GLY A 164 8.51 7.85 -5.81
N ARG A 165 7.83 7.20 -4.86
CA ARG A 165 8.24 7.18 -3.45
C ARG A 165 9.61 6.54 -3.25
N LEU A 166 9.88 5.41 -3.90
CA LEU A 166 11.19 4.75 -3.82
C LEU A 166 12.31 5.65 -4.35
N LYS A 167 12.08 6.34 -5.47
CA LYS A 167 13.04 7.33 -6.00
C LYS A 167 13.28 8.50 -5.05
N LEU A 168 12.23 8.98 -4.37
CA LEU A 168 12.35 10.05 -3.37
C LEU A 168 13.16 9.60 -2.15
N LEU A 169 12.92 8.38 -1.67
CA LEU A 169 13.66 7.80 -0.54
C LEU A 169 15.12 7.55 -0.91
N ALA A 170 15.39 7.01 -2.11
CA ALA A 170 16.75 6.81 -2.59
C ALA A 170 17.54 8.12 -2.69
N ARG A 171 16.90 9.21 -3.14
CA ARG A 171 17.52 10.55 -3.14
C ARG A 171 17.81 11.06 -1.72
N ARG A 172 16.89 10.87 -0.77
CA ARG A 172 17.11 11.27 0.62
C ARG A 172 18.24 10.51 1.31
N VAL A 173 18.43 9.23 0.99
CA VAL A 173 19.56 8.45 1.52
C VAL A 173 20.88 8.93 0.90
N GLY A 174 20.91 9.16 -0.42
CA GLY A 174 22.11 9.69 -1.09
C GLY A 174 22.52 11.10 -0.62
N ASP A 175 21.57 11.94 -0.23
CA ASP A 175 21.87 13.28 0.32
C ASP A 175 22.37 13.24 1.78
N MET A 176 22.02 12.20 2.56
CA MET A 176 22.48 12.05 3.95
C MET A 176 23.91 11.48 4.05
N ASP A 177 24.36 10.74 3.05
CA ASP A 177 25.75 10.26 2.96
C ASP A 177 26.73 11.34 2.42
N GLY A 178 26.26 12.59 2.28
CA GLY A 178 27.02 13.75 1.79
C GLY A 178 28.10 14.32 2.72
N THR A 179 28.63 13.56 3.67
CA THR A 179 29.84 13.92 4.44
C THR A 179 30.87 12.79 4.48
N ALA A 180 31.51 12.53 3.32
CA ALA A 180 32.96 12.41 3.13
C ALA A 180 33.26 11.69 1.79
N PRO A 181 34.23 12.16 1.00
CA PRO A 181 34.77 11.41 -0.13
C PRO A 181 35.87 10.44 0.34
N GLN A 182 36.05 9.36 -0.44
CA GLN A 182 37.16 8.38 -0.50
C GLN A 182 36.90 7.00 0.11
N GLY A 183 37.04 5.96 -0.74
CA GLY A 183 37.22 4.57 -0.32
C GLY A 183 36.65 3.51 -1.27
N GLN A 184 37.30 3.32 -2.42
CA GLN A 184 37.48 2.10 -3.26
C GLN A 184 36.58 0.86 -2.97
N GLY A 185 35.99 0.19 -3.98
CA GLY A 185 36.47 0.07 -5.36
C GLY A 185 35.46 -0.45 -6.39
N GLU A 186 35.80 -0.11 -7.64
CA GLU A 186 35.75 -0.86 -8.91
C GLU A 186 34.43 -1.53 -9.35
N MET A 187 33.99 -1.43 -10.62
CA MET A 187 34.70 -1.00 -11.83
C MET A 187 33.77 -0.35 -12.86
N VAL A 188 34.37 0.59 -13.57
CA VAL A 188 33.86 1.54 -14.56
C VAL A 188 33.79 0.91 -15.96
N SER A 189 32.87 1.39 -16.80
CA SER A 189 33.15 1.65 -18.23
C SER A 189 32.35 2.86 -18.71
N THR A 190 32.83 4.02 -18.28
CA THR A 190 32.63 5.32 -18.94
C THR A 190 33.96 5.69 -19.57
N ILE A 191 34.10 5.41 -20.87
CA ILE A 191 35.02 6.13 -21.74
C ILE A 191 34.08 6.93 -22.65
N ASP A 192 33.98 8.22 -22.37
CA ASP A 192 33.67 9.32 -23.30
C ASP A 192 33.17 10.52 -22.51
N ALA A 193 34.10 11.16 -21.80
CA ALA A 193 33.94 12.51 -21.30
C ALA A 193 35.26 13.24 -21.48
N LEU A 194 35.47 13.78 -22.68
CA LEU A 194 36.40 14.88 -22.94
C LEU A 194 36.04 15.50 -24.30
N ASP A 195 34.97 16.30 -24.33
CA ASP A 195 35.10 17.63 -24.92
C ASP A 195 33.93 18.57 -24.58
N ASN A 196 34.29 19.84 -24.42
CA ASN A 196 33.46 21.05 -24.23
C ASN A 196 32.86 21.41 -22.85
N PRO A 197 33.30 22.54 -22.26
CA PRO A 197 32.66 23.21 -21.13
C PRO A 197 31.91 24.48 -21.55
N THR A 198 30.57 24.52 -21.47
CA THR A 198 29.85 25.83 -21.34
C THR A 198 28.46 25.73 -20.69
N ALA A 199 28.32 26.46 -19.57
CA ALA A 199 27.15 27.13 -18.98
C ALA A 199 25.98 26.32 -18.35
N PRO A 200 25.44 26.81 -17.20
CA PRO A 200 24.44 26.11 -16.39
C PRO A 200 23.02 26.41 -16.89
N THR A 201 22.26 25.36 -17.20
CA THR A 201 20.81 25.50 -17.46
C THR A 201 20.04 25.01 -16.23
N THR A 202 19.47 25.97 -15.50
CA THR A 202 18.45 25.81 -14.46
C THR A 202 17.24 25.01 -14.98
N ALA A 203 17.31 23.69 -14.89
CA ALA A 203 16.15 22.83 -15.08
C ALA A 203 15.39 22.73 -13.76
N ALA A 204 14.40 23.61 -13.60
CA ALA A 204 13.43 23.56 -12.52
C ALA A 204 12.81 22.15 -12.42
N SER A 205 13.05 21.49 -11.30
CA SER A 205 12.63 20.12 -11.08
C SER A 205 11.09 20.03 -11.00
N LEU A 206 10.53 19.14 -11.83
CA LEU A 206 9.10 18.76 -11.87
C LEU A 206 8.42 18.57 -10.49
N PRO A 207 9.09 18.04 -9.44
CA PRO A 207 8.53 17.94 -8.09
C PRO A 207 8.13 19.30 -7.48
N GLY A 208 8.86 20.37 -7.78
CA GLY A 208 8.58 21.71 -7.25
C GLY A 208 7.27 22.31 -7.76
N ARG A 209 6.86 21.97 -8.99
CA ARG A 209 5.59 22.47 -9.58
C ARG A 209 4.36 21.77 -8.99
N ILE A 210 4.47 20.49 -8.66
CA ILE A 210 3.37 19.72 -8.03
C ILE A 210 3.20 20.14 -6.56
N MET A 211 4.31 20.34 -5.83
CA MET A 211 4.26 20.84 -4.45
C MET A 211 3.65 22.24 -4.34
N LYS A 212 3.94 23.12 -5.30
CA LYS A 212 3.38 24.49 -5.34
C LYS A 212 1.88 24.51 -5.62
N GLY A 213 1.35 23.51 -6.32
CA GLY A 213 -0.10 23.35 -6.55
C GLY A 213 -0.82 22.78 -5.33
N LEU A 214 -0.23 21.79 -4.64
CA LEU A 214 -0.84 21.18 -3.45
C LEU A 214 -0.86 22.12 -2.23
N SER A 215 0.16 22.99 -2.07
CA SER A 215 0.22 23.93 -0.94
C SER A 215 -0.82 25.05 -1.01
N HIS A 216 -1.49 25.23 -2.16
CA HIS A 216 -2.57 26.22 -2.30
C HIS A 216 -3.96 25.63 -2.00
N ALA A 217 -4.13 24.32 -2.14
CA ALA A 217 -5.39 23.63 -1.90
C ALA A 217 -5.48 22.99 -0.50
N LEU A 218 -4.34 22.75 0.16
CA LEU A 218 -4.29 22.20 1.51
C LEU A 218 -3.40 23.09 2.38
N PRO A 219 -3.88 23.65 3.51
CA PRO A 219 -3.06 24.39 4.47
C PRO A 219 -2.16 23.41 5.24
N ILE A 220 -1.25 22.74 4.54
CA ILE A 220 -0.20 21.93 5.13
C ILE A 220 0.86 22.92 5.58
N ARG A 221 0.80 23.29 6.86
CA ARG A 221 1.90 24.00 7.54
C ARG A 221 3.16 23.16 7.37
N GLN A 222 4.18 23.75 6.77
CA GLN A 222 5.53 23.18 6.82
C GLN A 222 5.96 23.25 8.28
N LEU A 223 6.05 22.09 8.94
CA LEU A 223 6.70 21.98 10.24
C LEU A 223 8.16 22.37 10.03
N SER A 224 8.67 23.33 10.80
CA SER A 224 10.11 23.60 10.81
C SER A 224 10.85 22.37 11.35
N ASP A 225 12.12 22.19 10.97
CA ASP A 225 12.93 21.06 11.45
C ASP A 225 12.98 21.01 13.00
N GLU A 226 12.94 22.18 13.64
CA GLU A 226 12.86 22.31 15.10
C GLU A 226 11.52 21.82 15.68
N GLU A 227 10.38 22.20 15.08
CA GLU A 227 9.06 21.69 15.49
C GLU A 227 8.94 20.18 15.27
N TYR A 228 9.59 19.65 14.23
CA TYR A 228 9.64 18.23 13.95
C TYR A 228 10.44 17.47 15.00
N LEU A 229 11.61 17.98 15.37
CA LEU A 229 12.43 17.41 16.45
C LEU A 229 11.68 17.46 17.79
N ALA A 230 11.03 18.58 18.12
CA ALA A 230 10.20 18.70 19.32
C ALA A 230 9.05 17.69 19.33
N THR A 231 8.43 17.44 18.18
CA THR A 231 7.37 16.43 18.03
C THR A 231 7.91 15.01 18.21
N LEU A 232 9.10 14.72 17.68
CA LEU A 232 9.77 13.42 17.85
C LEU A 232 10.15 13.17 19.32
N GLU A 233 10.72 14.15 20.00
CA GLU A 233 11.04 14.04 21.43
C GLU A 233 9.81 13.87 22.30
N LYS A 234 8.71 14.57 21.97
CA LYS A 234 7.42 14.38 22.64
C LYS A 234 6.91 12.95 22.46
N LYS A 235 6.97 12.40 21.24
CA LYS A 235 6.58 11.01 20.96
C LYS A 235 7.48 10.01 21.68
N LYS A 236 8.80 10.26 21.73
CA LYS A 236 9.76 9.40 22.46
C LYS A 236 9.41 9.33 23.94
N ARG A 237 9.10 10.47 24.58
CA ARG A 237 8.68 10.54 25.98
C ARG A 237 7.36 9.81 26.23
N ASP A 238 6.39 9.96 25.34
CA ASP A 238 5.07 9.32 25.47
C ASP A 238 5.18 7.78 25.33
N VAL A 239 6.01 7.30 24.41
CA VAL A 239 6.28 5.86 24.25
C VAL A 239 7.04 5.30 25.47
N ALA A 240 8.05 6.01 25.97
CA ALA A 240 8.77 5.60 27.17
C ALA A 240 7.85 5.52 28.40
N LYS A 241 6.90 6.46 28.51
CA LYS A 241 5.88 6.43 29.56
C LYS A 241 4.99 5.19 29.46
N ARG A 242 4.49 4.87 28.26
CA ARG A 242 3.65 3.68 28.04
C ARG A 242 4.39 2.38 28.32
N LEU A 243 5.69 2.30 27.99
CA LEU A 243 6.51 1.14 28.31
C LEU A 243 6.60 0.91 29.82
N GLY A 244 6.81 1.98 30.60
CA GLY A 244 6.84 1.88 32.06
C GLY A 244 5.47 1.49 32.66
N GLU A 245 4.37 1.98 32.11
CA GLU A 245 3.01 1.58 32.54
C GLU A 245 2.76 0.08 32.31
N ILE A 246 3.20 -0.45 31.16
CA ILE A 246 3.09 -1.87 30.82
C ILE A 246 3.94 -2.73 31.76
N GLU A 247 5.17 -2.33 32.06
CA GLU A 247 6.07 -3.08 32.94
C GLU A 247 5.50 -3.19 34.38
N VAL A 248 4.86 -2.14 34.88
CA VAL A 248 4.15 -2.15 36.17
C VAL A 248 2.93 -3.07 36.14
N GLU A 249 2.18 -3.07 35.02
CA GLU A 249 1.02 -3.95 34.86
C GLU A 249 1.43 -5.42 34.78
N GLU A 250 2.51 -5.74 34.07
CA GLU A 250 3.08 -7.09 34.01
C GLU A 250 3.53 -7.58 35.39
N LEU A 251 4.21 -6.73 36.17
CA LEU A 251 4.63 -7.08 37.53
C LEU A 251 3.41 -7.39 38.42
N ARG A 252 2.36 -6.57 38.32
CA ARG A 252 1.12 -6.75 39.08
C ARG A 252 0.40 -8.05 38.72
N LEU A 253 0.36 -8.40 37.43
CA LEU A 253 -0.21 -9.66 36.96
C LEU A 253 0.61 -10.87 37.44
N TYR A 254 1.94 -10.75 37.45
CA TYR A 254 2.83 -11.80 37.96
C TYR A 254 2.59 -12.08 39.44
N GLU A 255 2.52 -11.05 40.28
CA GLU A 255 2.21 -11.16 41.71
C GLU A 255 0.81 -11.75 41.98
N ALA A 256 -0.20 -11.30 41.22
CA ALA A 256 -1.56 -11.85 41.30
C ALA A 256 -1.59 -13.35 40.92
N SER A 257 -0.79 -13.78 39.94
CA SER A 257 -0.71 -15.19 39.54
C SER A 257 -0.06 -16.08 40.61
N GLN A 258 0.97 -15.58 41.31
CA GLN A 258 1.60 -16.34 42.40
C GLN A 258 0.68 -16.48 43.62
N THR A 259 -0.02 -15.41 43.99
CA THR A 259 -0.96 -15.44 45.13
C THR A 259 -2.19 -16.29 44.85
N GLY A 260 -2.68 -16.31 43.60
CA GLY A 260 -3.78 -17.19 43.18
C GLY A 260 -3.45 -18.70 43.25
N MET A 261 -2.18 -19.09 43.06
CA MET A 261 -1.76 -20.49 43.21
C MET A 261 -1.54 -20.93 44.66
N ALA A 262 -1.36 -19.99 45.60
CA ALA A 262 -1.15 -20.31 47.01
C ALA A 262 -2.47 -20.56 47.78
N GLY A 263 -3.62 -20.18 47.23
CA GLY A 263 -4.93 -20.25 47.89
C GLY A 263 -5.78 -21.50 47.60
N THR A 264 -5.29 -22.48 46.85
CA THR A 264 -6.02 -23.69 46.43
C THR A 264 -5.48 -24.98 47.07
N LYS A 265 -5.12 -24.92 48.35
CA LYS A 265 -4.86 -26.11 49.18
C LYS A 265 -5.92 -26.30 50.24
#